data_AF-A0A945C4X1-F1
#
_entry.id   AF-A0A945C4X1-F1
#
_cell.length_a   1.000
_cell.length_b   1.000
_cell.length_c   1.000
_cell.angle_alpha   90.00
_cell.angle_beta   90.00
_cell.angle_gamma   90.00
#
_symmetry.space_group_name_H-M   'P 1'
#
loop_
_entity.id
_entity.type
_entity.pdbx_description
1 polymer ?
#
loop_
_entity_poly.entity_id
_entity_poly.type
_entity_poly.pdbx_seq_one_letter_code
_entity_poly.pdbx_strand_id
1 'polypeptide(L)'
;MISLILFFLSHSIANAQDENVIYNDTLTKKLFQIKKDYSKRIFESTYYTIQIYFGDLKNADSILIDFQENYEGIKSELIFETPNYKVRIGEYKDINIASQKLEGIRRTYPGSFIIKLSEL
;
A
#
# COMPACT_ATOMS: atom_id res chain seq x y z
N MET A 1 -40.85 -7.45 -33.26
CA MET A 1 -39.88 -8.26 -34.03
C MET A 1 -38.63 -7.46 -34.41
N ILE A 2 -38.75 -6.26 -34.98
CA ILE A 2 -37.62 -5.36 -35.33
C ILE A 2 -36.76 -4.94 -34.13
N SER A 3 -37.38 -4.67 -32.97
CA SER A 3 -36.66 -4.32 -31.73
C SER A 3 -35.76 -5.44 -31.20
N LEU A 4 -36.12 -6.72 -31.45
CA LEU A 4 -35.33 -7.86 -30.98
C LEU A 4 -34.08 -8.06 -31.86
N ILE A 5 -34.20 -7.78 -33.16
CA ILE A 5 -33.10 -7.86 -34.13
C ILE A 5 -32.03 -6.79 -33.83
N LEU A 6 -32.44 -5.58 -33.45
CA LEU A 6 -31.52 -4.50 -33.06
C LEU A 6 -30.70 -4.82 -31.80
N PHE A 7 -31.23 -5.62 -30.88
CA PHE A 7 -30.53 -6.05 -29.66
C PHE A 7 -29.48 -7.16 -29.93
N PHE A 8 -29.68 -7.98 -30.96
CA PHE A 8 -28.67 -8.97 -31.37
C PHE A 8 -27.52 -8.34 -32.17
N LEU A 9 -27.78 -7.30 -32.98
CA LEU A 9 -26.71 -6.61 -33.72
C LEU A 9 -25.76 -5.83 -32.79
N SER A 10 -26.22 -5.34 -31.64
CA SER A 10 -25.35 -4.60 -30.69
C SER A 10 -24.39 -5.50 -29.92
N HIS A 11 -24.70 -6.80 -29.76
CA HIS A 11 -23.82 -7.75 -29.06
C HIS A 11 -22.58 -8.14 -29.88
N SER A 12 -22.64 -8.04 -31.21
CA SER A 12 -21.53 -8.44 -32.09
C SER A 12 -20.41 -7.40 -32.20
N ILE A 13 -20.68 -6.14 -31.81
CA ILE A 13 -19.73 -5.02 -31.92
C ILE A 13 -18.85 -4.86 -30.66
N ALA A 14 -19.10 -5.66 -29.62
CA ALA A 14 -18.45 -5.55 -28.31
C ALA A 14 -17.28 -6.53 -28.09
N ASN A 15 -16.67 -7.06 -29.16
CA ASN A 15 -15.46 -7.87 -29.05
C ASN A 15 -14.21 -6.98 -29.09
N ALA A 16 -13.90 -6.33 -27.97
CA ALA A 16 -12.55 -5.80 -27.74
C ALA A 16 -11.64 -6.98 -27.39
N GLN A 17 -11.02 -7.60 -28.40
CA GLN A 17 -9.97 -8.57 -28.16
C GLN A 17 -8.68 -7.79 -27.87
N ASP A 18 -8.17 -7.92 -26.65
CA ASP A 18 -6.78 -7.61 -26.34
C ASP A 18 -5.93 -8.45 -27.30
N GLU A 19 -5.37 -7.82 -28.33
CA GLU A 19 -4.43 -8.49 -29.20
C GLU A 19 -3.26 -8.94 -28.32
N ASN A 20 -3.05 -10.26 -28.24
CA ASN A 20 -1.94 -10.82 -27.50
C ASN A 20 -0.67 -10.58 -28.35
N VAL A 21 -0.20 -9.33 -28.35
CA VAL A 21 0.95 -8.91 -29.17
C VAL A 21 2.18 -9.62 -28.61
N ILE A 22 2.62 -10.67 -29.29
CA ILE A 22 3.84 -11.40 -28.97
C ILE A 22 5.01 -10.59 -29.55
N TYR A 23 5.53 -9.67 -28.74
CA TYR A 23 6.76 -8.95 -29.07
C TYR A 23 7.95 -9.90 -29.02
N ASN A 24 8.37 -10.41 -30.19
CA ASN A 24 9.41 -11.42 -30.29
C ASN A 24 10.84 -10.86 -30.46
N ASP A 25 11.00 -9.54 -30.47
CA ASP A 25 12.29 -8.89 -30.64
C ASP A 25 13.09 -8.83 -29.32
N THR A 26 14.42 -8.82 -29.46
CA THR A 26 15.37 -8.86 -28.35
C THR A 26 15.28 -7.61 -27.45
N LEU A 27 14.94 -6.44 -28.01
CA LEU A 27 14.85 -5.19 -27.28
C LEU A 27 13.63 -5.18 -26.36
N THR A 28 12.47 -5.60 -26.87
CA THR A 28 11.24 -5.68 -26.08
C THR A 28 11.37 -6.72 -24.96
N LYS A 29 11.93 -7.91 -25.24
CA LYS A 29 12.22 -8.90 -24.19
C LYS A 29 13.12 -8.34 -23.09
N LYS A 30 14.17 -7.59 -23.46
CA LYS A 30 15.07 -6.92 -22.51
C LYS A 30 14.33 -5.86 -21.68
N LEU A 31 13.48 -5.04 -22.31
CA LEU A 31 12.67 -4.03 -21.62
C LEU A 31 11.70 -4.67 -20.62
N PHE A 32 11.01 -5.74 -21.03
CA PHE A 32 10.11 -6.50 -20.14
C PHE A 32 10.86 -7.06 -18.93
N GLN A 33 12.06 -7.63 -19.15
CA GLN A 33 12.88 -8.15 -18.06
C GLN A 33 13.31 -7.04 -17.10
N ILE A 34 13.76 -5.89 -17.61
CA ILE A 34 14.11 -4.72 -16.81
C ILE A 34 12.91 -4.25 -15.98
N LYS A 35 11.72 -4.13 -16.59
CA LYS A 35 10.49 -3.74 -15.89
C LYS A 35 10.13 -4.74 -14.80
N LYS A 36 10.21 -6.05 -15.10
CA LYS A 36 9.92 -7.11 -14.14
C LYS A 36 10.87 -7.05 -12.94
N ASP A 37 12.16 -6.92 -13.18
CA ASP A 37 13.17 -6.85 -12.11
C ASP A 37 13.03 -5.56 -11.29
N TYR A 38 12.72 -4.44 -11.94
CA TYR A 38 12.44 -3.18 -11.27
C TYR A 38 11.20 -3.28 -10.37
N SER A 39 10.09 -3.81 -10.90
CA SER A 39 8.86 -4.04 -10.12
C SER A 39 9.09 -4.99 -8.94
N LYS A 40 9.89 -6.05 -9.15
CA LYS A 40 10.27 -6.98 -8.09
C LYS A 40 11.05 -6.27 -6.99
N ARG A 41 12.05 -5.45 -7.34
CA ARG A 41 12.81 -4.67 -6.36
C ARG A 41 11.94 -3.68 -5.60
N ILE A 42 11.05 -2.96 -6.28
CA ILE A 42 10.07 -2.09 -5.61
C ILE A 42 9.23 -2.87 -4.62
N PHE A 43 8.69 -4.02 -5.02
CA PHE A 43 7.88 -4.83 -4.13
C PHE A 43 8.70 -5.30 -2.92
N GLU A 44 9.93 -5.77 -3.14
CA GLU A 44 10.83 -6.24 -2.08
C GLU A 44 11.24 -5.13 -1.10
N SER A 45 11.41 -3.88 -1.55
CA SER A 45 11.77 -2.75 -0.68
C SER A 45 10.58 -1.95 -0.13
N THR A 46 9.36 -2.20 -0.61
CA THR A 46 8.17 -1.48 -0.14
C THR A 46 7.60 -2.15 1.10
N TYR A 47 7.40 -1.34 2.14
CA TYR A 47 6.65 -1.67 3.35
C TYR A 47 5.68 -0.54 3.67
N TYR A 48 4.74 -0.82 4.56
CA TYR A 48 3.76 0.12 5.06
C TYR A 48 3.80 0.10 6.58
N THR A 49 3.80 1.25 7.20
CA THR A 49 3.73 1.41 8.65
C THR A 49 2.56 2.33 8.99
N ILE A 50 2.09 2.30 10.23
CA ILE A 50 1.01 3.19 10.69
C ILE A 50 1.63 4.23 11.62
N GLN A 51 1.47 5.51 11.31
CA GLN A 51 1.80 6.56 12.25
C GLN A 51 0.60 6.84 13.14
N ILE A 52 0.82 6.84 14.45
CA ILE A 52 -0.22 7.10 15.46
C ILE A 52 -0.07 8.44 16.17
N TYR A 53 1.11 9.07 16.09
CA TYR A 53 1.35 10.36 16.71
C TYR A 53 2.41 11.20 15.96
N PHE A 54 2.28 12.52 16.07
CA PHE A 54 3.27 13.52 15.65
C PHE A 54 3.20 14.75 16.56
N GLY A 55 4.30 15.09 17.25
CA GLY A 55 4.33 16.24 18.16
C GLY A 55 5.55 16.26 19.07
N ASP A 56 5.38 16.68 20.33
CA ASP A 56 6.48 16.77 21.29
C ASP A 56 6.91 15.40 21.86
N LEU A 57 8.13 15.36 22.41
CA LEU A 57 8.72 14.15 22.96
C LEU A 57 7.89 13.53 24.10
N LYS A 58 7.40 14.36 25.02
CA LYS A 58 6.70 13.87 26.23
C LYS A 58 5.44 13.10 25.86
N ASN A 59 4.65 13.66 24.94
CA ASN A 59 3.45 13.00 24.45
C ASN A 59 3.78 11.78 23.59
N ALA A 60 4.83 11.84 22.76
CA ALA A 60 5.26 10.71 21.95
C ALA A 60 5.70 9.51 22.82
N ASP A 61 6.48 9.75 23.87
CA ASP A 61 6.90 8.71 24.83
C ASP A 61 5.69 8.10 25.54
N SER A 62 4.76 8.93 26.02
CA SER A 62 3.55 8.45 26.69
C SER A 62 2.70 7.57 25.78
N ILE A 63 2.54 7.95 24.50
CA ILE A 63 1.78 7.18 23.51
C ILE A 63 2.51 5.89 23.13
N LEU A 64 3.85 5.93 23.04
CA LEU A 64 4.64 4.73 22.75
C LEU A 64 4.47 3.67 23.84
N ILE A 65 4.55 4.08 25.11
CA ILE A 65 4.40 3.18 26.26
C ILE A 65 2.97 2.61 26.30
N ASP A 66 1.95 3.47 26.21
CA ASP A 66 0.55 3.05 26.17
C ASP A 66 0.28 2.06 25.03
N PHE A 67 0.87 2.29 23.85
CA PHE A 67 0.73 1.36 22.73
C PHE A 67 1.39 0.00 23.03
N GLN A 68 2.60 0.00 23.59
CA GLN A 68 3.34 -1.23 23.90
C GLN A 68 2.63 -2.08 24.96
N GLU A 69 1.98 -1.45 25.93
CA GLU A 69 1.20 -2.13 26.97
C GLU A 69 -0.11 -2.73 26.44
N ASN A 70 -0.79 -2.05 25.50
CA ASN A 70 -2.10 -2.49 24.99
C ASN A 70 -2.01 -3.39 23.75
N TYR A 71 -0.90 -3.37 23.00
CA TYR A 71 -0.75 -4.05 21.72
C TYR A 71 0.52 -4.91 21.65
N GLU A 72 0.56 -5.95 22.48
CA GLU A 72 1.67 -6.91 22.49
C GLU A 72 1.91 -7.54 21.12
N GLY A 73 3.18 -7.68 20.75
CA GLY A 73 3.60 -8.31 19.48
C GLY A 73 3.55 -7.41 18.26
N ILE A 74 3.09 -6.16 18.36
CA ILE A 74 3.22 -5.15 17.30
C ILE A 74 4.43 -4.27 17.59
N LYS A 75 5.42 -4.28 16.69
CA LYS A 75 6.59 -3.40 16.80
C LYS A 75 6.15 -1.93 16.80
N SER A 76 6.72 -1.13 17.68
CA SER A 76 6.56 0.32 17.71
C SER A 76 7.91 1.03 17.74
N GLU A 77 7.97 2.22 17.16
CA GLU A 77 9.19 3.01 17.01
C GLU A 77 8.91 4.50 17.26
N LEU A 78 9.81 5.14 17.99
CA LEU A 78 9.89 6.59 18.16
C LEU A 78 10.91 7.16 17.18
N ILE A 79 10.48 8.08 16.33
CA ILE A 79 11.33 8.68 15.29
C ILE A 79 11.42 10.18 15.55
N PHE A 80 12.64 10.70 15.61
CA PHE A 80 12.88 12.13 15.71
C PHE A 80 12.87 12.79 14.32
N GLU A 81 12.11 13.87 14.17
CA GLU A 81 12.07 14.72 12.98
C GLU A 81 11.96 16.17 13.39
N THR A 82 13.07 16.92 13.32
CA THR A 82 13.19 18.29 13.83
C THR A 82 11.98 19.18 13.51
N PRO A 83 11.36 19.83 14.52
CA PRO A 83 11.62 19.78 15.96
C PRO A 83 10.81 18.71 16.73
N ASN A 84 10.05 17.87 16.02
CA ASN A 84 9.02 16.98 16.56
C ASN A 84 9.46 15.52 16.61
N TYR A 85 8.58 14.68 17.14
CA TYR A 85 8.70 13.24 17.27
C TYR A 85 7.48 12.55 16.67
N LYS A 86 7.69 11.38 16.07
CA LYS A 86 6.67 10.54 15.45
C LYS A 86 6.65 9.19 16.16
N VAL A 87 5.46 8.65 16.39
CA VAL A 87 5.30 7.26 16.83
C VAL A 87 4.73 6.46 15.66
N ARG A 88 5.45 5.43 15.24
CA ARG A 88 5.05 4.52 14.17
C ARG A 88 4.96 3.10 14.68
N ILE A 89 4.00 2.34 14.16
CA ILE A 89 3.68 0.99 14.60
C ILE A 89 3.48 0.06 13.41
N GLY A 90 4.00 -1.15 13.56
CA GLY A 90 3.94 -2.22 12.58
C GLY A 90 4.71 -1.94 11.30
N GLU A 91 5.06 -3.02 10.62
CA GLU A 91 5.60 -3.01 9.26
C GLU A 91 4.86 -4.09 8.47
N TYR A 92 4.20 -3.69 7.39
CA TYR A 92 3.30 -4.53 6.61
C TYR A 92 3.72 -4.53 5.15
N LYS A 93 3.72 -5.70 4.52
CA LYS A 93 4.05 -5.82 3.09
C LYS A 93 2.90 -5.39 2.18
N ASP A 94 1.68 -5.63 2.63
CA ASP A 94 0.46 -5.35 1.87
C ASP A 94 -0.30 -4.19 2.52
N ILE A 95 -0.66 -3.20 1.70
CA ILE A 95 -1.48 -2.06 2.10
C ILE A 95 -2.86 -2.48 2.62
N ASN A 96 -3.42 -3.60 2.12
CA ASN A 96 -4.70 -4.12 2.57
C ASN A 96 -4.61 -4.60 4.03
N ILE A 97 -3.51 -5.28 4.38
CA ILE A 97 -3.24 -5.71 5.76
C ILE A 97 -3.05 -4.48 6.65
N ALA A 98 -2.26 -3.49 6.21
CA ALA A 98 -2.10 -2.24 6.94
C ALA A 98 -3.43 -1.51 7.15
N SER A 99 -4.32 -1.50 6.14
CA SER A 99 -5.64 -0.86 6.20
C SER A 99 -6.56 -1.55 7.20
N GLN A 100 -6.58 -2.88 7.22
CA GLN A 100 -7.34 -3.64 8.22
C GLN A 100 -6.84 -3.37 9.64
N LYS A 101 -5.50 -3.33 9.84
CA LYS A 101 -4.90 -3.02 11.14
C LYS A 101 -5.21 -1.58 11.57
N LEU A 102 -5.15 -0.63 10.64
CA LEU A 102 -5.46 0.78 10.90
C LEU A 102 -6.87 0.98 11.46
N GLU A 103 -7.86 0.22 10.99
CA GLU A 103 -9.25 0.35 11.46
C GLU A 103 -9.37 0.10 12.97
N GLY A 104 -8.65 -0.90 13.49
CA GLY A 104 -8.59 -1.19 14.92
C GLY A 104 -7.86 -0.10 15.71
N ILE A 105 -6.72 0.37 15.19
CA ILE A 105 -5.87 1.38 15.82
C ILE A 105 -6.54 2.76 15.87
N ARG A 106 -7.31 3.14 14.85
CA ARG A 106 -8.01 4.44 14.78
C ARG A 106 -9.02 4.68 15.90
N ARG A 107 -9.52 3.62 16.53
CA ARG A 107 -10.44 3.74 17.66
C ARG A 107 -9.74 4.30 18.90
N THR A 108 -8.50 3.90 19.14
CA THR A 108 -7.69 4.33 20.29
C THR A 108 -6.83 5.54 19.96
N TYR A 109 -6.30 5.62 18.75
CA TYR A 109 -5.46 6.71 18.26
C TYR A 109 -6.11 7.39 17.06
N PRO A 110 -7.05 8.34 17.32
CA PRO A 110 -7.66 9.14 16.27
C PRO A 110 -6.59 9.90 15.49
N GLY A 111 -6.76 9.98 14.16
CA GLY A 111 -5.78 10.64 13.29
C GLY A 111 -4.61 9.77 12.87
N SER A 112 -4.60 8.48 13.22
CA SER A 112 -3.62 7.54 12.66
C SER A 112 -3.81 7.33 11.15
N PHE A 113 -2.69 7.13 10.45
CA PHE A 113 -2.65 6.96 9.00
C PHE A 113 -1.49 6.07 8.56
N ILE A 114 -1.62 5.49 7.37
CA ILE A 114 -0.59 4.62 6.78
C ILE A 114 0.47 5.47 6.06
N ILE A 115 1.73 5.10 6.25
CA ILE A 115 2.88 5.63 5.55
C ILE A 115 3.52 4.50 4.75
N LYS A 116 3.81 4.76 3.47
CA LYS A 116 4.63 3.87 2.65
C LYS A 116 6.11 4.13 2.95
N LEU A 117 6.80 3.10 3.41
CA LEU A 117 8.25 3.04 3.52
C LEU A 117 8.76 2.40 2.23
N SER A 118 9.39 3.16 1.34
CA SER A 118 10.15 2.57 0.22
C SER A 118 11.56 3.09 0.25
N GLU A 119 12.52 2.16 0.20
CA GLU A 119 13.96 2.47 0.18
C GLU A 119 14.52 2.68 -1.24
N LEU A 120 13.65 2.76 -2.27
CA LEU A 120 14.02 2.96 -3.68
C LEU A 120 13.55 4.32 -4.21
#